data_AF-A0A2G8CS83-F1
#
_entry.id   AF-A0A2G8CS83-F1
#
_cell.length_a   1.000
_cell.length_b   1.000
_cell.length_c   1.000
_cell.angle_alpha   90.00
_cell.angle_beta   90.00
_cell.angle_gamma   90.00
#
_symmetry.space_group_name_H-M   'P 1'
#
loop_
_entity.id
_entity.type
_entity.pdbx_description
1 polymer ?
#
loop_
_entity_poly.entity_id
_entity_poly.type
_entity_poly.pdbx_seq_one_letter_code
_entity_poly.pdbx_strand_id
1 'polypeptide(L)'
;MGSTVSSGSEYLRIEQRGAAKFRKTLRAAGDDLEEMKEAHAKAAGIVEGETRRRVPRGATGRLASTIRSSGTKTAGVIRAGRKSVPYAGVIHWGWPARHITPRPFAADAAKATEPQWGRIYDDLVAKAIARIQGA
;
A
#
# COMPACT_ATOMS: atom_id res chain seq x y z
N MET A 1 -10.93 35.57 -29.44
CA MET A 1 -10.59 34.24 -30.01
C MET A 1 -9.21 33.90 -29.49
N GLY A 2 -9.02 33.13 -28.43
CA GLY A 2 -9.52 31.77 -28.19
C GLY A 2 -8.26 30.91 -27.98
N SER A 3 -7.81 30.84 -26.74
CA SER A 3 -6.56 30.20 -26.30
C SER A 3 -6.53 28.70 -26.63
N THR A 4 -5.45 28.22 -27.24
CA THR A 4 -5.14 26.78 -27.29
C THR A 4 -4.01 26.48 -26.31
N VAL A 5 -4.43 26.02 -25.14
CA VAL A 5 -3.59 25.45 -24.08
C VAL A 5 -3.04 24.11 -24.58
N SER A 6 -1.75 24.09 -24.95
CA SER A 6 -0.97 22.85 -25.07
C SER A 6 -0.14 22.70 -23.80
N SER A 7 -0.80 22.31 -22.71
CA SER A 7 -0.23 22.21 -21.37
C SER A 7 -0.69 20.91 -20.72
N GLY A 8 -0.13 19.78 -21.17
CA GLY A 8 -0.49 18.45 -20.67
C GLY A 8 0.70 17.53 -20.41
N SER A 9 1.85 17.76 -21.04
CA SER A 9 3.01 16.87 -20.97
C SER A 9 4.18 17.40 -20.13
N GLU A 10 4.16 18.69 -19.76
CA GLU A 10 5.27 19.33 -19.05
C GLU A 10 5.13 19.29 -17.52
N TYR A 11 3.89 19.23 -17.00
CA TYR A 11 3.61 19.20 -15.56
C TYR A 11 3.95 17.84 -14.92
N LEU A 12 3.72 16.73 -15.62
CA LEU A 12 3.94 15.38 -15.06
C LEU A 12 5.42 15.08 -14.78
N ARG A 13 6.35 15.71 -15.50
CA ARG A 13 7.80 15.49 -15.33
C ARG A 13 8.40 16.29 -14.17
N ILE A 14 7.85 17.48 -13.88
CA ILE A 14 8.33 18.34 -12.79
C ILE A 14 7.93 17.75 -11.43
N GLU A 15 6.72 17.20 -11.31
CA GLU A 15 6.27 16.50 -10.10
C GLU A 15 7.12 15.25 -9.78
N GLN A 16 7.46 14.43 -10.78
CA GLN A 16 8.24 13.21 -10.53
C GLN A 16 9.70 13.50 -10.15
N ARG A 17 10.33 14.51 -10.76
CA ARG A 17 11.68 14.97 -10.35
C ARG A 17 11.66 15.58 -8.95
N GLY A 18 10.61 16.34 -8.61
CA GLY A 18 10.39 16.88 -7.27
C GLY A 18 10.22 15.79 -6.23
N ALA A 19 9.38 14.79 -6.49
CA ALA A 19 9.10 13.68 -5.58
C ALA A 19 10.33 12.81 -5.29
N ALA A 20 11.20 12.56 -6.28
CA ALA A 20 12.44 11.79 -6.07
C ALA A 20 13.46 12.57 -5.22
N LYS A 21 13.62 13.87 -5.47
CA LYS A 21 14.49 14.75 -4.67
C LYS A 21 13.94 14.93 -3.26
N PHE A 22 12.62 15.09 -3.12
CA PHE A 22 11.87 15.16 -1.86
C PHE A 22 12.04 13.88 -1.03
N ARG A 23 11.92 12.70 -1.65
CA ARG A 23 12.22 11.42 -0.99
C ARG A 23 13.68 11.33 -0.53
N LYS A 24 14.62 11.89 -1.29
CA LYS A 24 16.04 11.90 -0.93
C LYS A 24 16.33 12.84 0.25
N THR A 25 15.70 14.01 0.32
CA THR A 25 15.80 14.92 1.47
C THR A 25 15.08 14.36 2.70
N LEU A 26 13.89 13.77 2.56
CA LEU A 26 13.19 13.04 3.62
C LEU A 26 14.04 11.91 4.22
N ARG A 27 14.76 11.16 3.38
CA ARG A 27 15.61 10.05 3.84
C ARG A 27 16.85 10.52 4.62
N ALA A 28 17.30 11.75 4.40
CA ALA A 28 18.43 12.34 5.10
C ALA A 28 18.07 12.79 6.54
N ALA A 29 16.78 12.91 6.85
CA ALA A 29 16.29 13.43 8.13
C ALA A 29 16.12 12.39 9.24
N GLY A 30 16.51 11.12 9.05
CA GLY A 30 16.72 10.11 10.11
C GLY A 30 15.48 9.66 10.90
N ASP A 31 14.85 10.58 11.64
CA ASP A 31 13.64 10.42 12.46
C ASP A 31 12.40 10.09 11.61
N ASP A 32 12.31 10.64 10.39
CA ASP A 32 11.18 10.41 9.49
C ASP A 32 11.05 8.94 9.06
N LEU A 33 12.11 8.14 9.17
CA LEU A 33 12.07 6.72 8.79
C LEU A 33 11.25 5.86 9.75
N GLU A 34 11.20 6.20 11.03
CA GLU A 34 10.32 5.51 11.98
C GLU A 34 8.86 5.97 11.78
N GLU A 35 8.61 7.26 11.51
CA GLU A 35 7.25 7.75 11.19
C GLU A 35 6.70 7.09 9.91
N MET A 36 7.55 6.92 8.89
CA MET A 36 7.19 6.18 7.67
C MET A 36 6.87 4.72 7.97
N LYS A 37 7.69 4.05 8.78
CA LYS A 37 7.45 2.66 9.17
C LYS A 37 6.14 2.50 9.94
N GLU A 38 5.82 3.43 10.83
CA GLU A 38 4.55 3.46 11.55
C GLU A 38 3.36 3.71 10.60
N ALA A 39 3.47 4.65 9.68
CA ALA A 39 2.44 4.91 8.69
C ALA A 39 2.21 3.72 7.76
N HIS A 40 3.29 3.09 7.29
CA HIS A 40 3.23 1.85 6.52
C HIS A 40 2.57 0.71 7.32
N ALA A 41 2.85 0.61 8.63
CA ALA A 41 2.20 -0.36 9.51
C ALA A 41 0.71 -0.08 9.69
N LYS A 42 0.31 1.19 9.89
CA LYS A 42 -1.09 1.61 10.00
C LYS A 42 -1.86 1.33 8.70
N ALA A 43 -1.30 1.74 7.56
CA ALA A 43 -1.85 1.46 6.24
C ALA A 43 -2.04 -0.05 6.02
N ALA A 44 -1.00 -0.85 6.30
CA ALA A 44 -1.07 -2.30 6.18
C ALA A 44 -2.10 -2.92 7.15
N GLY A 45 -2.28 -2.35 8.34
CA GLY A 45 -3.29 -2.77 9.33
C GLY A 45 -4.73 -2.54 8.85
N ILE A 46 -5.00 -1.41 8.20
CA ILE A 46 -6.31 -1.14 7.59
C ILE A 46 -6.62 -2.20 6.53
N VAL A 47 -5.67 -2.43 5.63
CA VAL A 47 -5.84 -3.40 4.56
C VAL A 47 -5.94 -4.82 5.11
N GLU A 48 -5.20 -5.15 6.19
CA GLU A 48 -5.30 -6.44 6.89
C GLU A 48 -6.71 -6.73 7.39
N GLY A 49 -7.35 -5.74 8.00
CA GLY A 49 -8.73 -5.83 8.49
C GLY A 49 -9.69 -6.17 7.37
N GLU A 50 -9.58 -5.48 6.23
CA GLU A 50 -10.42 -5.75 5.07
C GLU A 50 -10.07 -7.09 4.39
N THR A 51 -8.79 -7.44 4.34
CA THR A 51 -8.31 -8.74 3.82
C THR A 51 -8.94 -9.89 4.61
N ARG A 52 -9.00 -9.79 5.95
CA ARG A 52 -9.64 -10.80 6.83
C ARG A 52 -11.15 -10.93 6.62
N ARG A 53 -11.82 -9.89 6.11
CA ARG A 53 -13.25 -9.93 5.76
C ARG A 53 -13.48 -10.60 4.41
N ARG A 54 -12.60 -10.36 3.44
CA ARG A 54 -12.71 -10.89 2.06
C ARG A 54 -12.16 -12.30 1.88
N VAL A 55 -11.23 -12.71 2.74
CA VAL A 55 -10.55 -14.00 2.59
C VAL A 55 -11.54 -15.16 2.68
N PRO A 56 -11.44 -16.17 1.78
CA PRO A 56 -12.22 -17.38 1.91
C PRO A 56 -11.85 -18.11 3.20
N ARG A 57 -12.84 -18.35 4.07
CA ARG A 57 -12.62 -19.10 5.32
C ARG A 57 -12.62 -20.61 5.13
N GLY A 58 -13.28 -21.12 4.08
CA GLY A 58 -13.49 -22.57 3.92
C GLY A 58 -14.12 -23.18 5.18
N ALA A 59 -13.96 -24.49 5.35
CA ALA A 59 -14.49 -25.19 6.54
C ALA A 59 -13.67 -24.92 7.83
N THR A 60 -12.37 -24.67 7.71
CA THR A 60 -11.45 -24.63 8.87
C THR A 60 -10.95 -23.23 9.24
N GLY A 61 -11.19 -22.21 8.43
CA GLY A 61 -10.73 -20.83 8.69
C GLY A 61 -9.21 -20.64 8.65
N ARG A 62 -8.43 -21.69 8.33
CA ARG A 62 -6.95 -21.69 8.45
C ARG A 62 -6.27 -20.63 7.60
N LEU A 63 -6.80 -20.31 6.42
CA LEU A 63 -6.23 -19.24 5.59
C LEU A 63 -6.39 -17.88 6.27
N ALA A 64 -7.57 -17.60 6.82
CA ALA A 64 -7.85 -16.33 7.48
C ALA A 64 -6.95 -16.10 8.69
N SER A 65 -6.64 -17.15 9.46
CA SER A 65 -5.75 -17.06 10.62
C SER A 65 -4.28 -16.83 10.26
N THR A 66 -3.90 -16.97 8.99
CA THR A 66 -2.52 -16.68 8.54
C THR A 66 -2.30 -15.25 8.05
N ILE A 67 -3.36 -14.46 7.90
CA ILE A 67 -3.24 -13.07 7.45
C ILE A 67 -2.51 -12.27 8.52
N ARG A 68 -1.43 -11.61 8.09
CA ARG A 68 -0.60 -10.77 8.94
C ARG A 68 -0.06 -9.56 8.17
N SER A 69 -0.09 -8.39 8.79
CA SER A 69 0.49 -7.15 8.26
C SER A 69 1.80 -6.77 8.96
N SER A 70 2.63 -5.98 8.29
CA SER A 70 3.81 -5.35 8.87
C SER A 70 4.21 -4.11 8.09
N GLY A 71 4.68 -3.05 8.77
CA GLY A 71 5.32 -1.90 8.14
C GLY A 71 6.84 -2.05 8.11
N THR A 72 7.46 -1.74 6.97
CA THR A 72 8.91 -1.50 6.86
C THR A 72 9.14 -0.02 6.59
N LYS A 73 10.41 0.43 6.59
CA LYS A 73 10.79 1.81 6.22
C LYS A 73 10.47 2.17 4.77
N THR A 74 10.06 1.20 3.96
CA THR A 74 9.87 1.37 2.50
C THR A 74 8.49 0.95 2.02
N ALA A 75 7.77 0.08 2.73
CA ALA A 75 6.47 -0.42 2.30
C ALA A 75 5.63 -0.97 3.46
N GLY A 76 4.31 -0.88 3.31
CA GLY A 76 3.35 -1.70 4.04
C GLY A 76 3.26 -3.09 3.39
N VAL A 77 3.44 -4.15 4.16
CA VAL A 77 3.47 -5.53 3.67
C VAL A 77 2.34 -6.34 4.29
N ILE A 78 1.58 -7.06 3.46
CA ILE A 78 0.56 -8.02 3.88
C ILE A 78 1.01 -9.40 3.43
N ARG A 79 0.95 -10.36 4.34
CA ARG A 79 1.27 -11.76 4.07
C ARG A 79 0.03 -12.59 4.33
N ALA A 80 -0.32 -13.42 3.36
CA ALA A 80 -1.37 -14.43 3.49
C ALA A 80 -0.74 -15.80 3.24
N GLY A 81 -0.97 -16.74 4.15
CA GLY A 81 -0.36 -18.07 4.13
C GLY A 81 0.87 -18.24 5.02
N ARG A 82 1.21 -19.50 5.24
CA ARG A 82 2.41 -20.00 5.93
C ARG A 82 2.85 -21.30 5.23
N LYS A 83 3.98 -21.88 5.63
CA LYS A 83 4.37 -23.24 5.21
C LYS A 83 3.24 -24.28 5.43
N SER A 84 2.44 -24.08 6.48
CA SER A 84 1.26 -24.91 6.82
C SER A 84 -0.01 -24.62 6.00
N VAL A 85 0.01 -23.58 5.17
CA VAL A 85 -1.09 -23.14 4.29
C VAL A 85 -0.51 -22.84 2.89
N PRO A 86 0.02 -23.86 2.18
CA PRO A 86 0.68 -23.67 0.89
C PRO A 86 -0.29 -23.24 -0.23
N TYR A 87 -1.59 -23.51 -0.05
CA TYR A 87 -2.64 -23.19 -1.02
C TYR A 87 -3.06 -21.70 -1.02
N ALA A 88 -2.52 -20.86 -0.13
CA ALA A 88 -2.88 -19.45 -0.04
C ALA A 88 -2.65 -18.69 -1.36
N GLY A 89 -1.48 -18.88 -1.98
CA GLY A 89 -1.14 -18.25 -3.26
C GLY A 89 -1.99 -18.76 -4.40
N VAL A 90 -2.29 -20.07 -4.42
CA VAL A 90 -3.16 -20.71 -5.41
C VAL A 90 -4.58 -20.15 -5.35
N ILE A 91 -5.14 -19.93 -4.16
CA ILE A 91 -6.46 -19.32 -4.02
C ILE A 91 -6.43 -17.86 -4.48
N HIS A 92 -5.37 -17.13 -4.13
CA HIS A 92 -5.27 -15.71 -4.43
C HIS A 92 -5.10 -15.43 -5.94
N TRP A 93 -4.13 -16.09 -6.58
CA TRP A 93 -3.78 -15.87 -7.98
C TRP A 93 -4.44 -16.86 -8.95
N GLY A 94 -5.11 -17.88 -8.44
CA GLY A 94 -5.65 -18.97 -9.25
C GLY A 94 -4.58 -19.96 -9.68
N TRP A 95 -5.03 -21.03 -10.32
CA TRP A 95 -4.18 -22.03 -10.96
C TRP A 95 -4.88 -22.56 -12.22
N PRO A 96 -4.59 -21.95 -13.39
CA PRO A 96 -5.27 -22.28 -14.65
C PRO A 96 -5.15 -23.75 -15.03
N ALA A 97 -3.95 -24.34 -14.89
CA ALA A 97 -3.70 -25.75 -15.20
C ALA A 97 -4.48 -26.75 -14.32
N ARG A 98 -5.08 -26.29 -13.21
CA ARG A 98 -5.96 -27.09 -12.35
C ARG A 98 -7.40 -26.55 -12.33
N HIS A 99 -7.76 -25.66 -13.25
CA HIS A 99 -9.07 -25.01 -13.31
C HIS A 99 -9.49 -24.31 -12.01
N ILE A 100 -8.51 -23.80 -11.24
CA ILE A 100 -8.78 -23.03 -10.02
C ILE A 100 -8.87 -21.56 -10.40
N THR A 101 -10.05 -20.98 -10.22
CA THR A 101 -10.30 -19.56 -10.52
C THR A 101 -9.64 -18.67 -9.45
N PRO A 102 -8.94 -17.58 -9.84
CA PRO A 102 -8.36 -16.62 -8.90
C PRO A 102 -9.42 -15.96 -8.02
N ARG A 103 -9.08 -15.76 -6.75
CA ARG A 103 -9.87 -14.98 -5.79
C ARG A 103 -8.92 -13.99 -5.11
N PRO A 104 -8.64 -12.83 -5.73
CA PRO A 104 -7.56 -11.93 -5.31
C PRO A 104 -7.91 -11.07 -4.07
N PHE A 105 -8.30 -11.72 -2.97
CA PHE A 105 -8.85 -11.11 -1.75
C PHE A 105 -7.99 -9.98 -1.15
N ALA A 106 -6.66 -10.12 -1.15
CA ALA A 106 -5.75 -9.10 -0.61
C ALA A 106 -5.56 -7.90 -1.55
N ALA A 107 -5.56 -8.12 -2.86
CA ALA A 107 -5.48 -7.05 -3.84
C ALA A 107 -6.80 -6.26 -3.85
N ASP A 108 -7.93 -6.98 -3.81
CA ASP A 108 -9.25 -6.37 -3.69
C ASP A 108 -9.41 -5.57 -2.39
N ALA A 109 -8.86 -6.08 -1.28
CA ALA A 109 -8.84 -5.36 -0.01
C ALA A 109 -7.97 -4.09 -0.09
N ALA A 110 -6.80 -4.17 -0.72
CA ALA A 110 -5.91 -3.02 -0.88
C ALA A 110 -6.58 -1.91 -1.71
N LYS A 111 -7.24 -2.29 -2.81
CA LYS A 111 -8.00 -1.37 -3.66
C LYS A 111 -9.20 -0.76 -2.95
N ALA A 112 -9.95 -1.55 -2.19
CA ALA A 112 -11.11 -1.05 -1.46
C ALA A 112 -10.76 -0.08 -0.32
N THR A 113 -9.57 -0.24 0.26
CA THR A 113 -9.08 0.58 1.38
C THR A 113 -8.18 1.74 0.93
N GLU A 114 -7.98 1.90 -0.38
CA GLU A 114 -7.16 2.96 -1.00
C GLU A 114 -7.44 4.36 -0.44
N PRO A 115 -8.70 4.82 -0.33
CA PRO A 115 -8.98 6.14 0.21
C PRO A 115 -8.62 6.30 1.69
N GLN A 116 -8.56 5.21 2.46
CA GLN A 116 -8.31 5.27 3.90
C GLN A 116 -6.82 5.37 4.20
N TRP A 117 -6.01 4.54 3.56
CA TRP A 117 -4.56 4.60 3.76
C TRP A 117 -3.93 5.76 2.98
N GLY A 118 -4.55 6.24 1.90
CA GLY A 118 -4.09 7.44 1.19
C GLY A 118 -3.99 8.66 2.11
N ARG A 119 -5.01 8.88 2.95
CA ARG A 119 -5.04 9.98 3.94
C ARG A 119 -3.86 9.95 4.91
N ILE A 120 -3.41 8.76 5.29
CA ILE A 120 -2.24 8.60 6.19
C ILE A 120 -0.98 9.17 5.53
N TYR A 121 -0.83 8.96 4.21
CA TYR A 121 0.29 9.52 3.46
C TYR A 121 0.11 11.01 3.20
N ASP A 122 -1.11 11.48 2.95
CA ASP A 122 -1.39 12.92 2.79
C ASP A 122 -0.99 13.69 4.05
N ASP A 123 -1.37 13.19 5.24
CA ASP A 123 -0.99 13.78 6.53
C ASP A 123 0.53 13.80 6.73
N LEU A 124 1.21 12.70 6.35
CA LEU A 124 2.67 12.61 6.42
C LEU A 124 3.35 13.63 5.50
N VAL A 125 2.88 13.77 4.27
CA VAL A 125 3.42 14.74 3.30
C VAL A 125 3.18 16.15 3.80
N ALA A 126 1.98 16.45 4.32
CA ALA A 126 1.66 17.75 4.89
C ALA A 126 2.58 18.11 6.07
N LYS A 127 2.82 17.17 6.99
CA LYS A 127 3.77 17.35 8.10
C LYS A 127 5.19 17.60 7.61
N ALA A 128 5.65 16.83 6.61
CA ALA A 128 6.97 17.00 6.04
C ALA A 128 7.16 18.39 5.40
N ILE A 129 6.13 18.89 4.69
CA ILE A 129 6.14 20.23 4.10
C ILE A 129 6.19 21.31 5.19
N ALA A 130 5.36 21.18 6.24
CA ALA A 130 5.34 22.14 7.35
C ALA A 130 6.69 22.24 8.07
N ARG A 131 7.39 21.10 8.26
CA ARG A 131 8.73 21.05 8.87
C ARG A 131 9.78 21.77 8.03
N ILE A 132 9.67 21.73 6.70
CA ILE A 132 10.58 22.42 5.78
C ILE A 132 10.29 23.93 5.73
N GLN A 133 9.02 24.34 5.81
CA GLN A 133 8.63 25.76 5.75
C GLN A 133 8.83 26.52 7.07
N GLY A 134 8.83 25.80 8.20
CA GLY A 134 9.09 26.38 9.53
C GLY A 134 10.56 26.37 9.95
N ALA A 135 11.47 25.89 9.10
CA ALA A 135 12.91 25.80 9.34
C ALA A 135 13.70 26.86 8.57
#